data_AF-A0A3M1P9W2-F1
#
_entry.id   AF-A0A3M1P9W2-F1
#
_cell.length_a   1.000
_cell.length_b   1.000
_cell.length_c   1.000
_cell.angle_alpha   90.00
_cell.angle_beta   90.00
_cell.angle_gamma   90.00
#
_symmetry.space_group_name_H-M   'P 1'
#
loop_
_entity.id
_entity.type
_entity.pdbx_description
1 polymer ?
#
loop_
_entity_poly.entity_id
_entity_poly.type
_entity_poly.pdbx_seq_one_letter_code
_entity_poly.pdbx_strand_id
1 'polypeptide(L)'
;MIRQKMKRIILLLSMFLIPSLGYSQSDGTDKDWSGTPQDAFLNSPIVKSFQCTSCHTIANRGGTVGPILNHVGNRRTEDWLRKWLNDPQQVKPGTKMPKFDFTPDQLDMAVGYLTKMKKELHTADILSRDVPLVEKGEALFKDYDCMACHRVGSAGRFIGPDLTWVGLRKTEDWEKVWLTDPPAFKPGTFMPNFHIPKDGVVALAAFLHTQQGQANGESQEWEFRTNFFLGNNARERGELVFKRFACWSCHGESGSGGIKNPNMAPDEIMPPLKETAVKYTEDQLLARLKQKHYPKALDPSKPDPPFFCPDYGNYMDATEFSDLYAYLKSFAPKKNKWRFN
;
A
#
# COMPACT_ATOMS: atom_id res chain seq x y z
N MET A 1 -14.56 -48.14 67.68
CA MET A 1 -13.64 -47.29 66.90
C MET A 1 -14.43 -46.52 65.85
N ILE A 2 -14.57 -45.20 66.08
CA ILE A 2 -14.70 -44.07 65.14
C ILE A 2 -15.69 -44.21 63.97
N ARG A 3 -16.91 -43.66 64.15
CA ARG A 3 -17.80 -43.19 63.08
C ARG A 3 -17.38 -41.77 62.68
N GLN A 4 -16.88 -41.59 61.46
CA GLN A 4 -16.53 -40.27 60.91
C GLN A 4 -17.80 -39.56 60.41
N LYS A 5 -18.16 -38.44 61.07
CA LYS A 5 -19.20 -37.52 60.63
C LYS A 5 -18.66 -36.67 59.48
N MET A 6 -19.27 -36.77 58.30
CA MET A 6 -19.14 -35.78 57.22
C MET A 6 -19.72 -34.44 57.70
N LYS A 7 -18.86 -33.44 57.89
CA LYS A 7 -19.29 -32.04 58.05
C LYS A 7 -19.51 -31.43 56.67
N ARG A 8 -20.73 -30.99 56.38
CA ARG A 8 -21.06 -30.15 55.22
C ARG A 8 -20.38 -28.79 55.41
N ILE A 9 -19.47 -28.43 54.51
CA ILE A 9 -18.91 -27.08 54.41
C ILE A 9 -19.89 -26.27 53.55
N ILE A 10 -20.55 -25.30 54.18
CA ILE A 10 -21.33 -24.27 53.49
C ILE A 10 -20.33 -23.23 53.00
N LEU A 11 -20.08 -23.16 51.69
CA LEU A 11 -19.36 -22.04 51.08
C LEU A 11 -20.29 -20.82 51.08
N LEU A 12 -19.99 -19.84 51.93
CA LEU A 12 -20.53 -18.50 51.81
C LEU A 12 -19.89 -17.84 50.58
N LEU A 13 -20.65 -17.75 49.49
CA LEU A 13 -20.33 -16.89 48.34
C LEU A 13 -20.47 -15.44 48.80
N SER A 14 -19.37 -14.84 49.26
CA SER A 14 -19.25 -13.40 49.39
C SER A 14 -19.33 -12.79 48.00
N MET A 15 -20.46 -12.18 47.65
CA MET A 15 -20.55 -11.25 46.53
C MET A 15 -19.60 -10.08 46.82
N PHE A 16 -18.38 -10.17 46.31
CA PHE A 16 -17.55 -8.99 46.13
C PHE A 16 -18.21 -8.17 45.02
N LEU A 17 -18.87 -7.08 45.42
CA LEU A 17 -19.14 -5.96 44.54
C LEU A 17 -17.77 -5.50 44.01
N ILE A 18 -17.44 -5.92 42.80
CA ILE A 18 -16.34 -5.33 42.04
C ILE A 18 -16.76 -3.88 41.84
N PRO A 19 -15.99 -2.89 42.36
CA PRO A 19 -16.25 -1.50 42.03
C PRO A 19 -16.15 -1.43 40.51
N SER A 20 -17.24 -1.04 39.84
CA SER A 20 -17.16 -0.57 38.47
C SER A 20 -16.10 0.52 38.47
N LEU A 21 -14.89 0.21 37.98
CA LEU A 21 -13.91 1.23 37.67
C LEU A 21 -14.61 2.15 36.69
N GLY A 22 -15.02 3.32 37.18
CA GLY A 22 -15.44 4.42 36.34
C GLY A 22 -14.29 4.68 35.40
N TYR A 23 -14.48 4.32 34.13
CA TYR A 23 -13.59 4.70 33.07
C TYR A 23 -13.65 6.22 33.03
N SER A 24 -12.58 6.89 33.48
CA SER A 24 -12.40 8.31 33.25
C SER A 24 -12.49 8.51 31.73
N GLN A 25 -13.52 9.22 31.29
CA GLN A 25 -13.71 9.64 29.91
C GLN A 25 -12.55 10.54 29.54
N SER A 26 -11.45 9.97 29.03
CA SER A 26 -10.50 10.73 28.24
C SER A 26 -11.22 10.99 26.92
N ASP A 27 -11.84 12.15 26.78
CA ASP A 27 -12.68 12.55 25.65
C ASP A 27 -11.92 12.70 24.32
N GLY A 28 -10.62 12.37 24.28
CA GLY A 28 -9.80 12.48 23.08
C GLY A 28 -9.63 13.92 22.60
N THR A 29 -10.11 14.91 23.37
CA THR A 29 -10.01 16.32 23.05
C THR A 29 -8.87 16.96 23.84
N ASP A 30 -7.76 17.17 23.14
CA ASP A 30 -6.69 18.14 23.40
C ASP A 30 -6.04 18.31 24.78
N LYS A 31 -6.34 17.52 25.84
CA LYS A 31 -5.67 17.71 27.15
C LYS A 31 -5.18 16.51 27.96
N ASP A 32 -5.41 15.26 27.57
CA ASP A 32 -5.25 14.15 28.53
C ASP A 32 -4.19 13.09 28.19
N TRP A 33 -3.15 13.41 27.43
CA TRP A 33 -2.03 12.47 27.25
C TRP A 33 -0.65 13.06 27.58
N SER A 34 0.13 12.28 28.33
CA SER A 34 1.55 12.55 28.56
C SER A 34 2.40 12.05 27.39
N GLY A 35 3.35 12.85 26.92
CA GLY A 35 4.27 12.46 25.85
C GLY A 35 3.72 12.72 24.45
N THR A 36 4.19 11.97 23.45
CA THR A 36 3.77 12.15 22.06
C THR A 36 2.39 11.52 21.80
N PRO A 37 1.57 12.05 20.86
CA PRO A 37 0.31 11.41 20.47
C PRO A 37 0.47 9.94 20.05
N GLN A 38 1.62 9.59 19.47
CA GLN A 38 1.98 8.24 19.03
C GLN A 38 2.18 7.31 20.24
N ASP A 39 2.96 7.75 21.24
CA ASP A 39 3.18 6.99 22.47
C ASP A 39 1.88 6.83 23.27
N ALA A 40 1.09 7.90 23.35
CA ALA A 40 -0.20 7.88 24.01
C ALA A 40 -1.17 6.89 23.33
N PHE A 41 -1.27 6.93 22.00
CA PHE A 41 -2.09 5.99 21.25
C PHE A 41 -1.60 4.55 21.40
N LEU A 42 -0.29 4.31 21.28
CA LEU A 42 0.30 2.98 21.48
C LEU A 42 -0.10 2.37 22.82
N ASN A 43 -0.16 3.19 23.87
CA ASN A 43 -0.47 2.75 25.23
C ASN A 43 -1.98 2.76 25.57
N SER A 44 -2.81 3.28 24.67
CA SER A 44 -4.26 3.40 24.87
C SER A 44 -4.96 2.02 24.95
N PRO A 45 -6.11 1.93 25.64
CA PRO A 45 -6.90 0.70 25.67
C PRO A 45 -7.36 0.24 24.29
N ILE A 46 -7.64 1.15 23.35
CA ILE A 46 -8.10 0.76 22.02
C ILE A 46 -7.01 0.01 21.24
N VAL A 47 -5.75 0.47 21.27
CA VAL A 47 -4.64 -0.23 20.59
C VAL A 47 -4.41 -1.62 21.19
N LYS A 48 -4.52 -1.74 22.52
CA LYS A 48 -4.35 -3.01 23.23
C LYS A 48 -5.48 -3.99 22.93
N SER A 49 -6.74 -3.55 23.03
CA SER A 49 -7.91 -4.41 22.85
C SER A 49 -8.09 -4.90 21.41
N PHE A 50 -7.80 -4.04 20.43
CA PHE A 50 -7.95 -4.36 19.02
C PHE A 50 -6.64 -4.78 18.35
N GLN A 51 -5.55 -4.91 19.13
CA GLN A 51 -4.24 -5.38 18.69
C GLN A 51 -3.73 -4.66 17.44
N CYS A 52 -3.89 -3.33 17.37
CA CYS A 52 -3.55 -2.56 16.17
C CYS A 52 -2.08 -2.72 15.76
N THR A 53 -1.20 -2.93 16.73
CA THR A 53 0.24 -3.17 16.53
C THR A 53 0.57 -4.51 15.90
N SER A 54 -0.37 -5.46 15.78
CA SER A 54 -0.17 -6.69 15.01
C SER A 54 0.09 -6.40 13.51
N CYS A 55 -0.55 -5.34 13.00
CA CYS A 55 -0.43 -4.93 11.60
C CYS A 55 0.33 -3.62 11.44
N HIS A 56 0.09 -2.64 12.31
CA HIS A 56 0.59 -1.27 12.14
C HIS A 56 1.85 -1.00 12.95
N THR A 57 2.70 -0.12 12.42
CA THR A 57 3.76 0.53 13.19
C THR A 57 3.19 1.79 13.86
N ILE A 58 3.25 1.85 15.19
CA ILE A 58 2.80 2.96 16.05
C ILE A 58 3.92 3.27 17.03
N ALA A 59 4.35 4.52 17.13
CA ALA A 59 5.51 4.95 17.92
C ALA A 59 6.74 4.05 17.66
N ASN A 60 6.99 3.74 16.39
CA ASN A 60 8.07 2.87 15.93
C ASN A 60 8.02 1.42 16.46
N ARG A 61 6.86 0.95 16.93
CA ARG A 61 6.64 -0.42 17.40
C ARG A 61 5.46 -1.08 16.68
N GLY A 62 5.49 -2.41 16.54
CA GLY A 62 4.43 -3.19 15.90
C GLY A 62 4.81 -3.74 14.53
N GLY A 63 3.80 -4.12 13.74
CA GLY A 63 3.93 -4.85 12.48
C GLY A 63 4.13 -3.96 11.24
N THR A 64 4.27 -4.64 10.10
CA THR A 64 4.53 -4.03 8.77
C THR A 64 3.45 -4.35 7.74
N VAL A 65 2.37 -5.04 8.13
CA VAL A 65 1.25 -5.41 7.25
C VAL A 65 0.43 -4.18 6.87
N GLY A 66 0.20 -3.29 7.84
CA GLY A 66 -0.46 -2.01 7.66
C GLY A 66 0.52 -0.86 7.45
N PRO A 67 0.04 0.33 7.04
CA PRO A 67 0.87 1.53 6.96
C PRO A 67 1.42 1.95 8.33
N ILE A 68 2.51 2.70 8.29
CA ILE A 68 3.07 3.39 9.47
C ILE A 68 2.11 4.51 9.88
N LEU A 69 1.69 4.51 11.15
CA LEU A 69 0.71 5.48 11.67
C LEU A 69 1.35 6.71 12.33
N ASN A 70 2.65 6.68 12.59
CA ASN A 70 3.36 7.72 13.35
C ASN A 70 3.05 9.17 12.94
N HIS A 71 2.81 9.46 11.67
CA HIS A 71 2.48 10.80 11.20
C HIS A 71 1.24 10.81 10.29
N VAL A 72 0.29 9.91 10.56
CA VAL A 72 -0.89 9.74 9.71
C VAL A 72 -1.73 11.01 9.59
N GLY A 73 -1.71 11.89 10.60
CA GLY A 73 -2.38 13.19 10.56
C GLY A 73 -1.79 14.16 9.52
N ASN A 74 -0.54 13.99 9.07
CA ASN A 74 -0.03 14.74 7.91
C ASN A 74 -0.65 14.27 6.60
N ARG A 75 -1.16 13.03 6.56
CA ARG A 75 -1.56 12.35 5.32
C ARG A 75 -3.08 12.20 5.19
N ARG A 76 -3.81 12.23 6.30
CA ARG A 76 -5.25 11.97 6.36
C ARG A 76 -5.96 13.02 7.19
N THR A 77 -7.11 13.44 6.70
CA THR A 77 -8.04 14.29 7.44
C THR A 77 -8.80 13.49 8.48
N GLU A 78 -9.35 14.18 9.48
CA GLU A 78 -10.21 13.58 10.51
C GLU A 78 -11.40 12.84 9.88
N ASP A 79 -12.12 13.48 8.95
CA ASP A 79 -13.24 12.89 8.22
C ASP A 79 -12.86 11.61 7.49
N TRP A 80 -11.66 11.58 6.88
CA TRP A 80 -11.18 10.39 6.20
C TRP A 80 -10.89 9.27 7.19
N LEU A 81 -10.24 9.57 8.31
CA LEU A 81 -9.92 8.60 9.37
C LEU A 81 -11.21 8.02 9.96
N ARG A 82 -12.21 8.85 10.23
CA ARG A 82 -13.52 8.44 10.73
C ARG A 82 -14.22 7.50 9.77
N LYS A 83 -14.30 7.84 8.47
CA LYS A 83 -14.88 6.97 7.43
C LYS A 83 -14.13 5.64 7.32
N TRP A 84 -12.81 5.70 7.32
CA TRP A 84 -11.95 4.51 7.20
C TRP A 84 -12.08 3.55 8.38
N LEU A 85 -12.08 4.06 9.61
CA LEU A 85 -12.21 3.24 10.82
C LEU A 85 -13.62 2.68 11.00
N ASN A 86 -14.65 3.39 10.52
CA ASN A 86 -16.03 2.92 10.58
C ASN A 86 -16.32 1.77 9.60
N ASP A 87 -15.90 1.89 8.34
CA ASP A 87 -16.03 0.82 7.37
C ASP A 87 -14.95 0.90 6.26
N PRO A 88 -13.80 0.22 6.44
CA PRO A 88 -12.69 0.33 5.50
C PRO A 88 -13.01 -0.33 4.15
N GLN A 89 -13.94 -1.29 4.09
CA GLN A 89 -14.35 -1.94 2.83
C GLN A 89 -15.16 -0.99 1.94
N GLN A 90 -15.96 -0.10 2.53
CA GLN A 90 -16.68 0.93 1.77
C GLN A 90 -15.72 1.96 1.17
N VAL A 91 -14.62 2.28 1.86
CA VAL A 91 -13.63 3.24 1.36
C VAL A 91 -12.71 2.60 0.32
N LYS A 92 -12.24 1.37 0.56
CA LYS A 92 -11.38 0.62 -0.37
C LYS A 92 -11.80 -0.86 -0.39
N PRO A 93 -12.64 -1.27 -1.36
CA PRO A 93 -13.00 -2.67 -1.53
C PRO A 93 -11.77 -3.58 -1.66
N GLY A 94 -11.76 -4.68 -0.93
CA GLY A 94 -10.65 -5.64 -0.92
C GLY A 94 -9.46 -5.25 -0.04
N THR A 95 -9.57 -4.18 0.76
CA THR A 95 -8.59 -3.88 1.81
C THR A 95 -8.48 -5.02 2.82
N LYS A 96 -7.28 -5.20 3.42
CA LYS A 96 -7.02 -6.21 4.45
C LYS A 96 -7.30 -5.72 5.86
N MET A 97 -7.53 -4.42 6.04
CA MET A 97 -7.92 -3.88 7.34
C MET A 97 -9.32 -4.37 7.69
N PRO A 98 -9.51 -5.06 8.83
CA PRO A 98 -10.81 -5.53 9.25
C PRO A 98 -11.71 -4.34 9.64
N LYS A 99 -13.01 -4.55 9.53
CA LYS A 99 -14.01 -3.67 10.14
C LYS A 99 -14.04 -3.99 11.63
N PHE A 100 -13.83 -2.98 12.46
CA PHE A 100 -13.95 -3.09 13.91
C PHE A 100 -15.33 -2.57 14.33
N ASP A 101 -15.98 -3.27 15.25
CA ASP A 101 -17.24 -2.83 15.84
C ASP A 101 -16.98 -1.83 16.98
N PHE A 102 -16.37 -0.69 16.63
CA PHE A 102 -16.13 0.38 17.59
C PHE A 102 -17.43 1.00 18.10
N THR A 103 -17.49 1.29 19.40
CA THR A 103 -18.48 2.23 19.92
C THR A 103 -18.19 3.65 19.41
N PRO A 104 -19.17 4.59 19.41
CA PRO A 104 -18.92 5.98 19.05
C PRO A 104 -17.72 6.58 19.79
N ASP A 105 -17.65 6.41 21.11
CA ASP A 105 -16.54 6.92 21.94
C ASP A 105 -15.18 6.30 21.56
N GLN A 106 -15.13 5.01 21.21
CA GLN A 106 -13.90 4.35 20.75
C GLN A 106 -13.44 4.90 19.41
N LEU A 107 -14.38 5.11 18.48
CA LEU A 107 -14.09 5.71 17.19
C LEU A 107 -13.55 7.13 17.36
N ASP A 108 -14.21 7.95 18.19
CA ASP A 108 -13.80 9.32 18.49
C ASP A 108 -12.39 9.36 19.10
N MET A 109 -12.13 8.50 20.09
CA MET A 109 -10.80 8.37 20.69
C MET A 109 -9.73 8.03 19.65
N ALA A 110 -9.97 7.02 18.81
CA ALA A 110 -9.02 6.60 17.78
C ALA A 110 -8.72 7.72 16.78
N VAL A 111 -9.77 8.37 16.31
CA VAL A 111 -9.69 9.47 15.35
C VAL A 111 -8.95 10.67 15.96
N GLY A 112 -9.22 10.99 17.23
CA GLY A 112 -8.55 12.07 17.97
C GLY A 112 -7.04 11.88 18.02
N TYR A 113 -6.57 10.71 18.44
CA TYR A 113 -5.14 10.39 18.44
C TYR A 113 -4.53 10.48 17.03
N LEU A 114 -5.10 9.78 16.06
CA LEU A 114 -4.54 9.68 14.71
C LEU A 114 -4.48 11.04 14.00
N THR A 115 -5.47 11.91 14.23
CA THR A 115 -5.50 13.27 13.66
C THR A 115 -4.37 14.14 14.22
N LYS A 116 -3.99 13.94 15.49
CA LYS A 116 -2.93 14.70 16.17
C LYS A 116 -1.53 14.14 15.92
N MET A 117 -1.41 12.94 15.35
CA MET A 117 -0.12 12.37 14.91
C MET A 117 0.41 13.11 13.69
N LYS A 118 1.01 14.28 13.94
CA LYS A 118 1.64 15.12 12.93
C LYS A 118 3.09 15.39 13.28
N LYS A 119 3.90 15.59 12.25
CA LYS A 119 5.22 16.23 12.34
C LYS A 119 5.21 17.55 11.56
N GLU A 120 6.13 18.43 11.91
CA GLU A 120 6.50 19.57 11.07
C GLU A 120 7.13 19.05 9.77
N LEU A 121 6.81 19.72 8.67
CA LEU A 121 7.41 19.45 7.36
C LEU A 121 8.46 20.53 7.08
N HIS A 122 9.63 20.11 6.64
CA HIS A 122 10.75 21.00 6.35
C HIS A 122 10.83 21.35 4.86
N THR A 123 9.69 21.34 4.15
CA THR A 123 9.60 21.51 2.69
C THR A 123 10.32 22.76 2.20
N ALA A 124 10.08 23.92 2.82
CA ALA A 124 10.70 25.19 2.41
C ALA A 124 12.22 25.18 2.60
N ASP A 125 12.70 24.67 3.74
CA ASP A 125 14.12 24.54 4.04
C ASP A 125 14.82 23.53 3.12
N ILE A 126 14.13 22.46 2.72
CA ILE A 126 14.67 21.48 1.77
C ILE A 126 14.79 22.12 0.38
N LEU A 127 13.77 22.87 -0.04
CA LEU A 127 13.73 23.51 -1.36
C LEU A 127 14.76 24.62 -1.51
N SER A 128 15.11 25.32 -0.43
CA SER A 128 16.09 26.42 -0.44
C SER A 128 17.56 25.98 -0.47
N ARG A 129 17.86 24.71 -0.21
CA ARG A 129 19.25 24.17 -0.21
C ARG A 129 19.91 24.34 -1.58
N ASP A 130 21.20 24.63 -1.59
CA ASP A 130 22.02 24.64 -2.81
C ASP A 130 22.59 23.24 -3.10
N VAL A 131 21.70 22.33 -3.51
CA VAL A 131 22.02 20.93 -3.84
C VAL A 131 21.25 20.50 -5.10
N PRO A 132 21.69 19.43 -5.79
CA PRO A 132 20.97 18.89 -6.96
C PRO A 132 19.48 18.62 -6.69
N LEU A 133 18.67 18.79 -7.73
CA LEU A 133 17.21 18.63 -7.65
C LEU A 133 16.79 17.24 -7.14
N VAL A 134 17.52 16.19 -7.54
CA VAL A 134 17.30 14.80 -7.11
C VAL A 134 17.50 14.66 -5.60
N GLU A 135 18.51 15.31 -5.01
CA GLU A 135 18.76 15.27 -3.57
C GLU A 135 17.65 16.00 -2.79
N LYS A 136 17.14 17.12 -3.32
CA LYS A 136 15.93 17.77 -2.77
C LYS A 136 14.74 16.83 -2.81
N GLY A 137 14.53 16.15 -3.94
CA GLY A 137 13.47 15.17 -4.12
C GLY A 137 13.55 14.02 -3.12
N GLU A 138 14.74 13.46 -2.90
CA GLU A 138 14.95 12.40 -1.91
C GLU A 138 14.66 12.90 -0.49
N ALA A 139 15.11 14.11 -0.15
CA ALA A 139 14.83 14.72 1.15
C ALA A 139 13.33 14.96 1.35
N LEU A 140 12.61 15.48 0.35
CA LEU A 140 11.15 15.62 0.38
C LEU A 140 10.44 14.27 0.49
N PHE A 141 10.94 13.23 -0.18
CA PHE A 141 10.37 11.89 -0.13
C PHE A 141 10.39 11.32 1.30
N LYS A 142 11.46 11.62 2.06
CA LYS A 142 11.57 11.31 3.50
C LYS A 142 10.70 12.26 4.34
N ASP A 143 10.68 13.55 4.02
CA ASP A 143 9.93 14.57 4.76
C ASP A 143 8.42 14.33 4.70
N TYR A 144 7.85 13.97 3.55
CA TYR A 144 6.43 13.62 3.42
C TYR A 144 6.09 12.19 3.89
N ASP A 145 7.07 11.42 4.38
CA ASP A 145 6.96 10.00 4.74
C ASP A 145 6.34 9.14 3.62
N CYS A 146 6.79 9.31 2.38
CA CYS A 146 6.28 8.51 1.25
C CYS A 146 6.42 6.99 1.52
N MET A 147 7.47 6.60 2.26
CA MET A 147 7.74 5.21 2.68
C MET A 147 6.75 4.64 3.72
N ALA A 148 5.87 5.47 4.31
CA ALA A 148 4.80 4.97 5.17
C ALA A 148 3.79 4.09 4.42
N CYS A 149 3.70 4.29 3.10
CA CYS A 149 2.83 3.52 2.22
C CYS A 149 3.63 2.82 1.10
N HIS A 150 4.58 3.52 0.50
CA HIS A 150 5.37 3.01 -0.63
C HIS A 150 6.64 2.31 -0.18
N ARG A 151 7.22 1.54 -1.09
CA ARG A 151 8.57 0.99 -0.93
C ARG A 151 9.48 1.47 -2.05
N VAL A 152 10.75 1.62 -1.71
CA VAL A 152 11.87 1.75 -2.64
C VAL A 152 12.90 0.76 -2.17
N GLY A 153 13.11 -0.26 -2.99
CA GLY A 153 13.88 -1.41 -2.62
C GLY A 153 13.26 -2.22 -1.47
N SER A 154 14.10 -2.56 -0.49
CA SER A 154 13.70 -3.25 0.74
C SER A 154 13.11 -2.30 1.81
N ALA A 155 13.22 -0.99 1.59
CA ALA A 155 12.74 0.03 2.53
C ALA A 155 11.28 0.42 2.28
N GLY A 156 10.52 0.61 3.35
CA GLY A 156 9.17 1.16 3.32
C GLY A 156 8.07 0.12 3.55
N ARG A 157 6.92 0.28 2.87
CA ARG A 157 5.71 -0.55 3.03
C ARG A 157 5.12 -0.95 1.68
N PHE A 158 4.23 -1.94 1.70
CA PHE A 158 3.59 -2.53 0.52
C PHE A 158 2.11 -2.11 0.38
N ILE A 159 1.76 -0.94 0.92
CA ILE A 159 0.38 -0.43 0.87
C ILE A 159 0.12 0.31 -0.44
N GLY A 160 1.09 1.13 -0.85
CA GLY A 160 1.16 1.73 -2.17
C GLY A 160 1.96 0.85 -3.14
N PRO A 161 1.92 1.16 -4.45
CA PRO A 161 2.77 0.51 -5.43
C PRO A 161 4.25 0.61 -5.08
N ASP A 162 5.00 -0.41 -5.48
CA ASP A 162 6.46 -0.41 -5.43
C ASP A 162 7.02 0.68 -6.35
N LEU A 163 7.82 1.59 -5.80
CA LEU A 163 8.41 2.70 -6.52
C LEU A 163 9.85 2.42 -6.99
N THR A 164 10.43 1.26 -6.66
CA THR A 164 11.78 0.84 -7.09
C THR A 164 11.98 0.96 -8.60
N TRP A 165 10.91 0.76 -9.35
CA TRP A 165 10.89 0.73 -10.82
C TRP A 165 10.00 1.82 -11.42
N VAL A 166 9.64 2.87 -10.67
CA VAL A 166 8.67 3.86 -11.18
C VAL A 166 9.22 4.66 -12.36
N GLY A 167 10.49 5.06 -12.32
CA GLY A 167 11.14 5.79 -13.41
C GLY A 167 11.32 4.96 -14.69
N LEU A 168 11.34 3.62 -14.56
CA LEU A 168 11.24 2.73 -15.72
C LEU A 168 9.82 2.71 -16.32
N ARG A 169 8.80 2.77 -15.46
CA ARG A 169 7.39 2.53 -15.82
C ARG A 169 6.63 3.78 -16.22
N LYS A 170 7.12 4.96 -15.83
CA LYS A 170 6.41 6.24 -15.95
C LYS A 170 7.36 7.32 -16.45
N THR A 171 6.82 8.26 -17.20
CA THR A 171 7.56 9.48 -17.54
C THR A 171 7.58 10.41 -16.34
N GLU A 172 8.63 11.23 -16.24
CA GLU A 172 8.71 12.28 -15.22
C GLU A 172 7.51 13.25 -15.30
N ASP A 173 7.01 13.56 -16.51
CA ASP A 173 5.81 14.38 -16.69
C ASP A 173 4.56 13.74 -16.06
N TRP A 174 4.39 12.42 -16.21
CA TRP A 174 3.30 11.73 -15.55
C TRP A 174 3.46 11.76 -14.03
N GLU A 175 4.70 11.58 -13.53
CA GLU A 175 4.97 11.63 -12.09
C GLU A 175 4.59 13.00 -11.50
N LYS A 176 4.90 14.10 -12.19
CA LYS A 176 4.48 15.46 -11.81
C LYS A 176 2.95 15.60 -11.78
N VAL A 177 2.25 15.10 -12.80
CA VAL A 177 0.77 15.13 -12.84
C VAL A 177 0.19 14.36 -11.65
N TRP A 178 0.68 13.15 -11.41
CA TRP A 178 0.20 12.30 -10.32
C TRP A 178 0.48 12.91 -8.94
N LEU A 179 1.67 13.49 -8.72
CA LEU A 179 2.04 14.13 -7.45
C LEU A 179 1.27 15.42 -7.15
N THR A 180 0.76 16.11 -8.18
CA THR A 180 0.01 17.36 -8.02
C THR A 180 -1.36 17.12 -7.39
N ASP A 181 -2.14 16.17 -7.93
CA ASP A 181 -3.46 15.82 -7.40
C ASP A 181 -3.86 14.38 -7.79
N PRO A 182 -3.46 13.36 -7.01
CA PRO A 182 -3.81 11.98 -7.29
C PRO A 182 -5.34 11.75 -7.31
N PRO A 183 -6.14 12.26 -6.35
CA PRO A 183 -7.60 12.14 -6.38
C PRO A 183 -8.27 12.76 -7.61
N ALA A 184 -7.76 13.87 -8.14
CA ALA A 184 -8.28 14.45 -9.38
C ALA A 184 -8.04 13.54 -10.59
N PHE A 185 -6.89 12.87 -10.66
CA PHE A 185 -6.59 11.92 -11.75
C PHE A 185 -7.36 10.60 -11.59
N LYS A 186 -7.35 10.02 -10.38
CA LYS A 186 -8.01 8.76 -10.05
C LYS A 186 -8.91 8.96 -8.82
N PRO A 187 -10.21 9.26 -9.02
CA PRO A 187 -11.17 9.35 -7.93
C PRO A 187 -11.16 8.07 -7.07
N GLY A 188 -11.18 8.24 -5.75
CA GLY A 188 -11.10 7.13 -4.80
C GLY A 188 -9.73 6.47 -4.67
N THR A 189 -8.67 7.02 -5.27
CA THR A 189 -7.30 6.56 -5.00
C THR A 189 -6.96 6.69 -3.52
N PHE A 190 -6.16 5.75 -3.03
CA PHE A 190 -5.73 5.77 -1.64
C PHE A 190 -4.64 6.82 -1.41
N MET A 191 -3.88 7.25 -2.42
CA MET A 191 -2.87 8.28 -2.23
C MET A 191 -3.54 9.65 -1.98
N PRO A 192 -3.28 10.33 -0.84
CA PRO A 192 -3.86 11.65 -0.58
C PRO A 192 -3.24 12.71 -1.49
N ASN A 193 -3.92 13.85 -1.62
CA ASN A 193 -3.26 15.07 -2.08
C ASN A 193 -2.44 15.64 -0.92
N PHE A 194 -1.12 15.74 -1.11
CA PHE A 194 -0.19 16.27 -0.11
C PHE A 194 -0.03 17.79 -0.18
N HIS A 195 -0.66 18.43 -1.17
CA HIS A 195 -0.56 19.87 -1.45
C HIS A 195 0.90 20.33 -1.60
N ILE A 196 1.71 19.51 -2.29
CA ILE A 196 3.14 19.77 -2.49
C ILE A 196 3.30 21.02 -3.37
N PRO A 197 4.17 21.99 -2.99
CA PRO A 197 4.52 23.11 -3.85
C PRO A 197 5.04 22.68 -5.22
N LYS A 198 4.88 23.52 -6.25
CA LYS A 198 5.22 23.15 -7.64
C LYS A 198 6.68 22.73 -7.82
N ASP A 199 7.61 23.45 -7.19
CA ASP A 199 9.03 23.11 -7.17
C ASP A 199 9.32 21.82 -6.39
N GLY A 200 8.58 21.56 -5.32
CA GLY A 200 8.57 20.26 -4.62
C GLY A 200 8.10 19.10 -5.48
N VAL A 201 7.05 19.30 -6.30
CA VAL A 201 6.57 18.30 -7.26
C VAL A 201 7.65 17.99 -8.30
N VAL A 202 8.33 19.02 -8.81
CA VAL A 202 9.44 18.87 -9.76
C VAL A 202 10.62 18.13 -9.12
N ALA A 203 10.98 18.48 -7.89
CA ALA A 203 12.04 17.79 -7.15
C ALA A 203 11.74 16.32 -6.88
N LEU A 204 10.52 16.02 -6.39
CA LEU A 204 10.08 14.65 -6.15
C LEU A 204 10.03 13.83 -7.43
N ALA A 205 9.51 14.37 -8.54
CA ALA A 205 9.49 13.68 -9.82
C ALA A 205 10.92 13.39 -10.31
N ALA A 206 11.84 14.35 -10.22
CA ALA A 206 13.24 14.11 -10.56
C ALA A 206 13.84 12.94 -9.76
N PHE A 207 13.58 12.87 -8.44
CA PHE A 207 14.01 11.74 -7.61
C PHE A 207 13.33 10.41 -8.00
N LEU A 208 12.00 10.41 -8.18
CA LEU A 208 11.26 9.21 -8.56
C LEU A 208 11.70 8.66 -9.92
N HIS A 209 12.02 9.54 -10.87
CA HIS A 209 12.46 9.13 -12.19
C HIS A 209 13.83 8.43 -12.20
N THR A 210 14.67 8.69 -11.17
CA THR A 210 15.91 7.91 -10.96
C THR A 210 15.67 6.49 -10.45
N GLN A 211 14.46 6.16 -9.98
CA GLN A 211 14.11 4.84 -9.48
C GLN A 211 13.79 3.88 -10.64
N GLN A 212 14.83 3.32 -11.26
CA GLN A 212 14.72 2.33 -12.33
C GLN A 212 15.40 1.00 -11.96
N GLY A 213 15.52 0.75 -10.64
CA GLY A 213 16.04 -0.48 -10.05
C GLY A 213 17.55 -0.67 -10.03
N GLN A 214 18.34 0.30 -10.54
CA GLN A 214 19.81 0.23 -10.53
C GLN A 214 20.42 0.40 -9.12
N ALA A 215 19.73 1.12 -8.22
CA ALA A 215 20.24 1.41 -6.89
C ALA A 215 20.06 0.27 -5.87
N ASN A 216 19.46 -0.87 -6.25
CA ASN A 216 19.11 -1.89 -5.27
C ASN A 216 19.29 -3.34 -5.72
N GLY A 217 20.53 -3.82 -5.60
CA GLY A 217 20.89 -5.24 -5.75
C GLY A 217 20.11 -6.17 -4.82
N GLU A 218 19.77 -5.74 -3.59
CA GLU A 218 18.97 -6.56 -2.66
C GLU A 218 17.51 -6.73 -3.10
N SER A 219 16.95 -5.78 -3.86
CA SER A 219 15.64 -6.01 -4.50
C SER A 219 15.74 -6.77 -5.81
N GLN A 220 16.92 -6.84 -6.44
CA GLN A 220 17.12 -7.64 -7.64
C GLN A 220 16.97 -9.11 -7.30
N GLU A 221 17.58 -9.52 -6.19
CA GLU A 221 17.35 -10.81 -5.56
C GLU A 221 15.97 -10.84 -4.88
N TRP A 222 15.24 -11.94 -5.04
CA TRP A 222 14.07 -12.20 -4.22
C TRP A 222 14.48 -12.18 -2.75
N GLU A 223 14.00 -11.19 -1.97
CA GLU A 223 14.31 -11.15 -0.53
C GLU A 223 14.09 -12.53 0.09
N PHE A 224 15.02 -13.00 0.94
CA PHE A 224 14.96 -14.31 1.58
C PHE A 224 13.57 -14.63 2.16
N ARG A 225 12.90 -13.65 2.78
CA ARG A 225 11.52 -13.79 3.30
C ARG A 225 10.52 -14.17 2.19
N THR A 226 10.65 -13.54 1.03
CA THR A 226 9.82 -13.80 -0.15
C THR A 226 10.05 -15.19 -0.73
N ASN A 227 11.28 -15.73 -0.72
CA ASN A 227 11.52 -17.12 -1.12
C ASN A 227 11.14 -18.14 -0.04
N PHE A 228 11.37 -17.79 1.24
CA PHE A 228 11.19 -18.65 2.41
C PHE A 228 9.72 -18.91 2.74
N PHE A 229 8.86 -17.89 2.69
CA PHE A 229 7.41 -18.07 2.94
C PHE A 229 6.70 -18.85 1.84
N LEU A 230 7.39 -19.09 0.73
CA LEU A 230 6.78 -19.64 -0.45
C LEU A 230 7.07 -21.13 -0.57
N GLY A 231 8.30 -21.62 -0.73
CA GLY A 231 8.45 -23.03 -1.16
C GLY A 231 7.57 -23.35 -2.42
N ASN A 232 7.27 -22.30 -3.19
CA ASN A 232 6.13 -22.25 -4.08
C ASN A 232 6.46 -22.71 -5.49
N ASN A 233 5.41 -23.12 -6.19
CA ASN A 233 5.47 -23.40 -7.62
C ASN A 233 5.63 -22.10 -8.45
N ALA A 234 5.96 -22.26 -9.74
CA ALA A 234 6.22 -21.15 -10.67
C ALA A 234 5.10 -20.11 -10.75
N ARG A 235 3.83 -20.51 -10.59
CA ARG A 235 2.69 -19.61 -10.67
C ARG A 235 2.71 -18.56 -9.55
N GLU A 236 2.98 -18.97 -8.32
CA GLU A 236 2.93 -18.05 -7.17
C GLU A 236 4.13 -17.12 -7.14
N ARG A 237 5.30 -17.60 -7.59
CA ARG A 237 6.47 -16.72 -7.82
C ARG A 237 6.16 -15.71 -8.94
N GLY A 238 5.48 -16.14 -10.00
CA GLY A 238 5.04 -15.25 -11.07
C GLY A 238 4.05 -14.18 -10.65
N GLU A 239 3.14 -14.49 -9.71
CA GLU A 239 2.25 -13.49 -9.11
C GLU A 239 3.06 -12.38 -8.42
N LEU A 240 4.15 -12.75 -7.76
CA LEU A 240 5.01 -11.76 -7.15
C LEU A 240 5.80 -10.94 -8.17
N VAL A 241 6.24 -11.53 -9.29
CA VAL A 241 6.87 -10.79 -10.39
C VAL A 241 5.90 -9.75 -10.92
N PHE A 242 4.64 -10.17 -11.15
CA PHE A 242 3.54 -9.32 -11.60
C PHE A 242 3.30 -8.13 -10.65
N LYS A 243 3.45 -8.34 -9.33
CA LYS A 243 3.32 -7.29 -8.30
C LYS A 243 4.54 -6.39 -8.20
N ARG A 244 5.74 -6.96 -8.29
CA ARG A 244 7.04 -6.27 -8.19
C ARG A 244 7.26 -5.29 -9.33
N PHE A 245 7.04 -5.72 -10.57
CA PHE A 245 7.06 -4.83 -11.74
C PHE A 245 5.75 -4.02 -11.88
N ALA A 246 4.84 -4.13 -10.91
CA ALA A 246 3.59 -3.41 -10.83
C ALA A 246 2.75 -3.50 -12.13
N CYS A 247 2.77 -4.65 -12.81
CA CYS A 247 1.96 -4.90 -13.99
C CYS A 247 0.47 -4.66 -13.71
N TRP A 248 0.02 -5.01 -12.51
CA TRP A 248 -1.33 -4.76 -12.01
C TRP A 248 -1.73 -3.28 -11.96
N SER A 249 -0.76 -2.36 -11.85
CA SER A 249 -1.06 -0.91 -11.78
C SER A 249 -1.62 -0.37 -13.08
N CYS A 250 -1.33 -1.03 -14.21
CA CYS A 250 -1.89 -0.71 -15.53
C CYS A 250 -2.87 -1.79 -15.98
N HIS A 251 -2.56 -3.08 -15.78
CA HIS A 251 -3.38 -4.20 -16.27
C HIS A 251 -4.40 -4.73 -15.24
N GLY A 252 -4.62 -4.02 -14.14
CA GLY A 252 -5.58 -4.40 -13.10
C GLY A 252 -5.12 -5.58 -12.23
N GLU A 253 -5.80 -5.74 -11.10
CA GLU A 253 -5.55 -6.85 -10.18
C GLU A 253 -5.80 -8.18 -10.90
N SER A 254 -4.85 -9.11 -10.80
CA SER A 254 -4.90 -10.39 -11.52
C SER A 254 -5.14 -10.24 -13.04
N GLY A 255 -4.65 -9.16 -13.66
CA GLY A 255 -4.74 -8.96 -15.10
C GLY A 255 -6.14 -8.62 -15.60
N SER A 256 -7.02 -8.06 -14.76
CA SER A 256 -8.42 -7.75 -15.11
C SER A 256 -8.60 -6.65 -16.16
N GLY A 257 -7.58 -5.82 -16.40
CA GLY A 257 -7.67 -4.59 -17.19
C GLY A 257 -8.48 -3.51 -16.48
N GLY A 258 -8.96 -2.52 -17.24
CA GLY A 258 -9.92 -1.52 -16.76
C GLY A 258 -9.32 -0.24 -16.18
N ILE A 259 -7.99 -0.10 -16.18
CA ILE A 259 -7.33 1.13 -15.75
C ILE A 259 -7.41 2.15 -16.90
N LYS A 260 -7.94 3.34 -16.60
CA LYS A 260 -8.02 4.44 -17.57
C LYS A 260 -6.63 4.90 -18.01
N ASN A 261 -6.43 5.02 -19.31
CA ASN A 261 -5.28 5.60 -19.97
C ASN A 261 -5.80 6.64 -20.98
N PRO A 262 -5.88 7.93 -20.62
CA PRO A 262 -6.43 8.97 -21.48
C PRO A 262 -5.81 8.96 -22.89
N ASN A 263 -6.62 9.24 -23.91
CA ASN A 263 -6.26 9.21 -25.33
C ASN A 263 -5.81 7.83 -25.88
N MET A 264 -5.80 6.75 -25.10
CA MET A 264 -5.42 5.42 -25.60
C MET A 264 -6.52 4.81 -26.48
N ALA A 265 -6.19 4.35 -27.68
CA ALA A 265 -7.13 3.61 -28.52
C ALA A 265 -7.32 2.16 -28.03
N PRO A 266 -8.53 1.59 -28.16
CA PRO A 266 -9.73 2.17 -28.79
C PRO A 266 -10.67 2.93 -27.83
N ASP A 267 -10.49 2.82 -26.52
CA ASP A 267 -11.51 3.16 -25.52
C ASP A 267 -10.96 3.83 -24.26
N GLU A 268 -9.71 4.28 -24.30
CA GLU A 268 -8.97 4.84 -23.16
C GLU A 268 -8.79 3.87 -22.00
N ILE A 269 -8.82 2.56 -22.24
CA ILE A 269 -8.69 1.53 -21.22
C ILE A 269 -7.47 0.64 -21.47
N MET A 270 -6.70 0.39 -20.42
CA MET A 270 -5.65 -0.62 -20.45
C MET A 270 -6.26 -2.02 -20.57
N PRO A 271 -5.79 -2.85 -21.54
CA PRO A 271 -6.39 -4.13 -21.82
C PRO A 271 -6.15 -5.15 -20.69
N PRO A 272 -7.08 -6.11 -20.51
CA PRO A 272 -6.86 -7.25 -19.64
C PRO A 272 -5.75 -8.15 -20.18
N LEU A 273 -5.13 -8.93 -19.29
CA LEU A 273 -4.08 -9.90 -19.63
C LEU A 273 -4.57 -11.35 -19.63
N LYS A 274 -5.89 -11.57 -19.50
CA LYS A 274 -6.49 -12.91 -19.39
C LYS A 274 -6.24 -13.81 -20.60
N GLU A 275 -6.05 -13.22 -21.77
CA GLU A 275 -5.81 -13.95 -23.03
C GLU A 275 -4.34 -13.97 -23.45
N THR A 276 -3.44 -13.33 -22.67
CA THR A 276 -2.04 -13.17 -23.06
C THR A 276 -1.38 -14.52 -23.33
N ALA A 277 -1.59 -15.50 -22.44
CA ALA A 277 -1.01 -16.83 -22.59
C ALA A 277 -1.68 -17.70 -23.67
N VAL A 278 -2.83 -17.29 -24.20
CA VAL A 278 -3.46 -17.93 -25.37
C VAL A 278 -2.90 -17.32 -26.66
N LYS A 279 -2.62 -16.02 -26.66
CA LYS A 279 -2.14 -15.26 -27.82
C LYS A 279 -0.65 -15.40 -28.07
N TYR A 280 0.13 -15.63 -27.02
CA TYR A 280 1.59 -15.64 -27.09
C TYR A 280 2.17 -16.92 -26.48
N THR A 281 3.11 -17.53 -27.19
CA THR A 281 4.08 -18.45 -26.58
C THR A 281 4.96 -17.69 -25.58
N GLU A 282 5.69 -18.41 -24.74
CA GLU A 282 6.63 -17.81 -23.79
C GLU A 282 7.67 -16.92 -24.50
N ASP A 283 8.30 -17.43 -25.56
CA ASP A 283 9.28 -16.68 -26.36
C ASP A 283 8.68 -15.45 -27.05
N GLN A 284 7.45 -15.56 -27.58
CA GLN A 284 6.76 -14.43 -28.20
C GLN A 284 6.43 -13.34 -27.18
N LEU A 285 6.01 -13.73 -25.97
CA LEU A 285 5.78 -12.78 -24.90
C LEU A 285 7.09 -12.14 -24.45
N LEU A 286 8.18 -12.89 -24.37
CA LEU A 286 9.50 -12.37 -24.00
C LEU A 286 9.95 -11.32 -25.01
N ALA A 287 9.86 -11.63 -26.30
CA ALA A 287 10.17 -10.70 -27.37
C ALA A 287 9.33 -9.41 -27.28
N ARG A 288 8.05 -9.53 -26.89
CA ARG A 288 7.18 -8.37 -26.67
C ARG A 288 7.59 -7.53 -25.46
N LEU A 289 7.98 -8.16 -24.34
CA LEU A 289 8.38 -7.44 -23.12
C LEU A 289 9.79 -6.85 -23.20
N LYS A 290 10.62 -7.28 -24.15
CA LYS A 290 11.94 -6.69 -24.48
C LYS A 290 11.86 -5.39 -25.29
N GLN A 291 10.66 -4.83 -25.46
CA GLN A 291 10.45 -3.64 -26.27
C GLN A 291 9.51 -2.67 -25.56
N LYS A 292 9.87 -1.39 -25.61
CA LYS A 292 8.96 -0.32 -25.19
C LYS A 292 7.80 -0.25 -26.19
N HIS A 293 6.57 -0.36 -25.70
CA HIS A 293 5.37 -0.33 -26.53
C HIS A 293 4.42 0.79 -26.09
N TYR A 294 4.29 1.80 -26.94
CA TYR A 294 3.32 2.87 -26.76
C TYR A 294 1.99 2.47 -27.40
N PRO A 295 0.86 2.67 -26.70
CA PRO A 295 -0.44 2.51 -27.31
C PRO A 295 -0.68 3.59 -28.37
N LYS A 296 -1.51 3.27 -29.35
CA LYS A 296 -1.95 4.24 -30.36
C LYS A 296 -2.85 5.30 -29.72
N ALA A 297 -2.66 6.56 -30.09
CA ALA A 297 -3.57 7.65 -29.73
C ALA A 297 -4.93 7.52 -30.46
N LEU A 298 -6.02 7.86 -29.78
CA LEU A 298 -7.34 8.05 -30.37
C LEU A 298 -7.39 9.32 -31.22
N ASP A 299 -6.82 10.39 -30.67
CA ASP A 299 -6.76 11.71 -31.27
C ASP A 299 -5.30 12.18 -31.31
N PRO A 300 -4.66 12.20 -32.50
CA PRO A 300 -3.28 12.66 -32.66
C PRO A 300 -3.04 14.12 -32.30
N SER A 301 -4.09 14.94 -32.14
CA SER A 301 -3.96 16.35 -31.73
C SER A 301 -3.84 16.53 -30.21
N LYS A 302 -4.16 15.47 -29.43
CA LYS A 302 -4.05 15.46 -27.97
C LYS A 302 -2.71 14.90 -27.53
N PRO A 303 -2.29 15.15 -26.27
CA PRO A 303 -1.11 14.50 -25.70
C PRO A 303 -1.19 12.98 -25.82
N ASP A 304 -0.04 12.34 -26.04
CA ASP A 304 0.07 10.89 -26.11
C ASP A 304 -0.46 10.21 -24.83
N PRO A 305 -0.95 8.97 -24.92
CA PRO A 305 -1.43 8.27 -23.74
C PRO A 305 -0.32 8.14 -22.69
N PRO A 306 -0.57 8.52 -21.44
CA PRO A 306 0.48 8.59 -20.41
C PRO A 306 1.03 7.22 -20.01
N PHE A 307 0.32 6.12 -20.28
CA PHE A 307 0.79 4.77 -19.97
C PHE A 307 1.24 4.02 -21.21
N PHE A 308 2.39 3.37 -21.08
CA PHE A 308 3.00 2.50 -22.07
C PHE A 308 3.48 1.22 -21.38
N CYS A 309 3.75 0.17 -22.16
CA CYS A 309 4.46 -1.01 -21.66
C CYS A 309 5.97 -0.74 -21.76
N PRO A 310 6.71 -0.70 -20.64
CA PRO A 310 8.16 -0.51 -20.67
C PRO A 310 8.90 -1.70 -21.27
N ASP A 311 10.17 -1.46 -21.59
CA ASP A 311 11.11 -2.54 -21.86
C ASP A 311 11.58 -3.16 -20.53
N TYR A 312 11.18 -4.41 -20.30
CA TYR A 312 11.58 -5.21 -19.13
C TYR A 312 12.77 -6.13 -19.44
N GLY A 313 13.25 -6.16 -20.69
CA GLY A 313 14.21 -7.12 -21.19
C GLY A 313 15.53 -7.18 -20.45
N ASN A 314 15.98 -6.04 -19.90
CA ASN A 314 17.23 -5.92 -19.15
C ASN A 314 17.02 -5.93 -17.63
N TYR A 315 15.77 -6.07 -17.16
CA TYR A 315 15.42 -5.90 -15.76
C TYR A 315 14.78 -7.13 -15.13
N MET A 316 14.36 -8.10 -15.95
CA MET A 316 13.76 -9.35 -15.52
C MET A 316 14.64 -10.51 -15.98
N ASP A 317 15.02 -11.39 -15.04
CA ASP A 317 15.80 -12.57 -15.40
C ASP A 317 14.93 -13.65 -16.08
N ALA A 318 15.57 -14.67 -16.66
CA ALA A 318 14.88 -15.73 -17.39
C ALA A 318 13.91 -16.54 -16.51
N THR A 319 14.23 -16.74 -15.24
CA THR A 319 13.40 -17.48 -14.29
C THR A 319 12.18 -16.66 -13.87
N GLU A 320 12.38 -15.39 -13.53
CA GLU A 320 11.30 -14.44 -13.25
C GLU A 320 10.33 -14.32 -14.42
N PHE A 321 10.87 -14.27 -15.64
CA PHE A 321 10.04 -14.23 -16.84
C PHE A 321 9.23 -15.51 -17.01
N SER A 322 9.84 -16.68 -16.83
CA SER A 322 9.14 -17.96 -16.94
C SER A 322 8.05 -18.11 -15.87
N ASP A 323 8.34 -17.68 -14.65
CA ASP A 323 7.38 -17.65 -13.55
C ASP A 323 6.22 -16.69 -13.86
N LEU A 324 6.51 -15.46 -14.34
CA LEU A 324 5.49 -14.52 -14.80
C LEU A 324 4.60 -15.15 -15.87
N TYR A 325 5.18 -15.82 -16.87
CA TYR A 325 4.42 -16.52 -17.90
C TYR A 325 3.55 -17.64 -17.31
N ALA A 326 4.04 -18.40 -16.32
CA ALA A 326 3.27 -19.39 -15.59
C ALA A 326 2.08 -18.77 -14.84
N TYR A 327 2.25 -17.59 -14.26
CA TYR A 327 1.17 -16.85 -13.62
C TYR A 327 0.11 -16.36 -14.62
N LEU A 328 0.53 -15.77 -15.74
CA LEU A 328 -0.37 -15.31 -16.79
C LEU A 328 -1.16 -16.46 -17.43
N LYS A 329 -0.55 -17.65 -17.58
CA LYS A 329 -1.26 -18.89 -17.96
C LYS A 329 -2.40 -19.23 -17.01
N SER A 330 -2.27 -18.91 -15.72
CA SER A 330 -3.31 -19.18 -14.73
C SER A 330 -4.55 -18.28 -14.87
N PHE A 331 -4.47 -17.20 -15.66
CA PHE A 331 -5.63 -16.35 -15.97
C PHE A 331 -6.50 -16.92 -17.09
N ALA A 332 -5.95 -17.81 -17.91
CA ALA A 332 -6.69 -18.39 -19.02
C ALA A 332 -7.92 -19.14 -18.49
N PRO A 333 -9.09 -19.01 -19.15
CA PRO A 333 -10.27 -19.75 -18.74
C PRO A 333 -9.94 -21.25 -18.72
N LYS A 334 -10.20 -21.93 -17.60
CA LYS A 334 -10.08 -23.38 -17.55
C LYS A 334 -10.99 -23.93 -18.65
N LYS A 335 -10.43 -24.61 -19.67
CA LYS A 335 -11.24 -25.40 -20.59
C LYS A 335 -12.07 -26.35 -19.72
N ASN A 336 -13.38 -26.18 -19.69
CA ASN A 336 -14.28 -27.18 -19.11
C ASN A 336 -13.97 -28.48 -19.85
N LYS A 337 -13.28 -29.41 -19.20
CA LYS A 337 -13.20 -30.78 -19.68
C LYS A 337 -14.64 -31.29 -19.59
N TRP A 338 -15.33 -31.35 -20.73
CA TRP A 338 -16.57 -32.11 -20.84
C TRP A 338 -16.26 -33.51 -20.31
N ARG A 339 -16.82 -33.84 -19.15
CA ARG A 339 -16.87 -35.21 -18.65
C ARG A 339 -18.07 -35.84 -19.34
N PHE A 340 -17.80 -36.66 -20.36
CA PHE A 340 -18.77 -37.67 -20.76
C PHE A 340 -18.79 -38.69 -19.62
N ASN A 341 -19.85 -38.68 -18.82
CA ASN A 341 -20.22 -39.80 -17.96
C ASN A 341 -21.17 -40.70 -18.72
#